data_AF-A0A0B3BN56-F1
#
_entry.id   AF-A0A0B3BN56-F1
#
_cell.length_a   1.000
_cell.length_b   1.000
_cell.length_c   1.000
_cell.angle_alpha   90.00
_cell.angle_beta   90.00
_cell.angle_gamma   90.00
#
_symmetry.space_group_name_H-M   'P 1'
#
loop_
_entity.id
_entity.type
_entity.pdbx_description
1 polymer ?
#
loop_
_entity_poly.entity_id
_entity_poly.type
_entity_poly.pdbx_seq_one_letter_code
_entity_poly.pdbx_strand_id
1 'polypeptide(L)'
;MKKDIFIERLKKYKLVAAVKEEKHLEKALNKSLSGIFLLTGNIGVIKRFVDFYRENGFLVFVHIEKIGGISFDQEGLQFIAHYVKPDGIITTKANLIKIAKKLNLITVQRCFLIDSDAFKNAVEITKEIQPDFVELMPALIPEMIEKFRKETNLPIITGGLLQNKEQMIRALASGAIAVSTGNPELWNVKL
;
A
#
# COMPACT_ATOMS: atom_id res chain seq x y z
N MET A 1 2.67 6.77 -17.18
CA MET A 1 3.73 6.24 -16.28
C MET A 1 3.15 5.12 -15.40
N LYS A 2 3.97 4.26 -14.76
CA LYS A 2 3.48 3.14 -13.91
C LYS A 2 2.48 3.58 -12.82
N LYS A 3 2.64 4.81 -12.30
CA LYS A 3 1.69 5.44 -11.35
C LYS A 3 0.28 5.53 -11.93
N ASP A 4 0.13 6.04 -13.15
CA ASP A 4 -1.18 6.19 -13.80
C ASP A 4 -1.84 4.83 -14.03
N ILE A 5 -1.04 3.84 -14.43
CA ILE A 5 -1.51 2.45 -14.55
C ILE A 5 -2.04 1.94 -13.21
N PHE A 6 -1.35 2.23 -12.10
CA PHE A 6 -1.83 1.84 -10.79
C PHE A 6 -3.13 2.56 -10.40
N ILE A 7 -3.24 3.87 -10.66
CA ILE A 7 -4.47 4.65 -10.42
C ILE A 7 -5.65 4.03 -11.19
N GLU A 8 -5.48 3.72 -12.47
CA GLU A 8 -6.55 3.13 -13.28
C GLU A 8 -6.95 1.74 -12.79
N ARG A 9 -5.98 0.92 -12.35
CA ARG A 9 -6.26 -0.36 -11.71
C ARG A 9 -7.02 -0.20 -10.40
N LEU A 10 -6.62 0.77 -9.56
CA LEU A 10 -7.30 1.07 -8.30
C LEU A 10 -8.75 1.49 -8.53
N LYS A 11 -9.03 2.37 -9.50
CA LYS A 11 -10.40 2.76 -9.84
C LYS A 11 -11.24 1.59 -10.36
N LYS A 12 -10.64 0.72 -11.18
CA LYS A 12 -11.33 -0.41 -11.80
C LYS A 12 -11.65 -1.53 -10.81
N TYR A 13 -10.66 -1.91 -10.00
CA TYR A 13 -10.74 -3.12 -9.17
C TYR A 13 -10.97 -2.82 -7.69
N LYS A 14 -10.59 -1.62 -7.21
CA LYS A 14 -10.80 -1.09 -5.85
C LYS A 14 -10.26 -1.96 -4.70
N LEU A 15 -9.50 -3.00 -5.01
CA LEU A 15 -9.02 -3.97 -4.03
C LEU A 15 -7.52 -4.21 -4.19
N VAL A 16 -6.79 -4.22 -3.10
CA VAL A 16 -5.36 -4.53 -3.02
C VAL A 16 -5.15 -5.68 -2.03
N ALA A 17 -4.41 -6.71 -2.44
CA ALA A 17 -4.07 -7.81 -1.55
C ALA A 17 -2.86 -7.45 -0.69
N ALA A 18 -3.01 -7.47 0.64
CA ALA A 18 -1.93 -7.26 1.59
C ALA A 18 -1.41 -8.62 2.09
N VAL A 19 -0.37 -9.14 1.45
CA VAL A 19 0.17 -10.48 1.71
C VAL A 19 1.09 -10.42 2.92
N LYS A 20 0.66 -11.06 4.02
CA LYS A 20 1.38 -11.08 5.31
C LYS A 20 2.13 -12.38 5.58
N GLU A 21 1.78 -13.45 4.88
CA GLU A 21 2.32 -14.79 5.10
C GLU A 21 2.67 -15.43 3.76
N GLU A 22 3.81 -16.13 3.70
CA GLU A 22 4.30 -16.75 2.46
C GLU A 22 3.33 -17.80 1.91
N LYS A 23 2.63 -18.54 2.78
CA LYS A 23 1.60 -19.51 2.40
C LYS A 23 0.42 -18.91 1.61
N HIS A 24 0.27 -17.58 1.62
CA HIS A 24 -0.78 -16.87 0.90
C HIS A 24 -0.32 -16.29 -0.44
N LEU A 25 0.93 -16.52 -0.86
CA LEU A 25 1.46 -15.95 -2.10
C LEU A 25 0.63 -16.36 -3.33
N GLU A 26 0.36 -17.65 -3.48
CA GLU A 26 -0.42 -18.16 -4.63
C GLU A 26 -1.89 -17.73 -4.56
N LYS A 27 -2.45 -17.58 -3.36
CA LYS A 27 -3.84 -17.13 -3.18
C LYS A 27 -4.09 -15.72 -3.70
N ALA A 28 -3.05 -14.88 -3.79
CA ALA A 28 -3.16 -13.51 -4.28
C ALA A 28 -2.96 -13.36 -5.80
N LEU A 29 -3.06 -14.45 -6.59
CA LEU A 29 -3.00 -14.42 -8.06
C LEU A 29 -4.36 -14.11 -8.72
N ASN A 30 -5.23 -13.34 -8.06
CA ASN A 30 -6.51 -12.93 -8.65
C ASN A 30 -6.38 -11.66 -9.51
N LYS A 31 -6.72 -11.75 -10.81
CA LYS A 31 -6.65 -10.63 -11.77
C LYS A 31 -7.62 -9.47 -11.46
N SER A 32 -8.55 -9.66 -10.53
CA SER A 32 -9.44 -8.64 -9.98
C SER A 32 -8.79 -7.79 -8.89
N LEU A 33 -7.49 -7.95 -8.63
CA LEU A 33 -6.73 -7.12 -7.71
C LEU A 33 -6.04 -5.96 -8.43
N SER A 34 -6.06 -4.78 -7.83
CA SER A 34 -5.40 -3.58 -8.33
C SER A 34 -3.87 -3.70 -8.27
N GLY A 35 -3.36 -4.38 -7.24
CA GLY A 35 -1.95 -4.63 -7.01
C GLY A 35 -1.73 -5.46 -5.74
N ILE A 36 -0.46 -5.69 -5.43
CA ILE A 36 -0.03 -6.52 -4.30
C ILE A 36 0.82 -5.69 -3.34
N PHE A 37 0.43 -5.70 -2.07
CA PHE A 37 1.21 -5.14 -0.97
C PHE A 37 1.90 -6.30 -0.25
N LEU A 38 3.21 -6.45 -0.45
CA LEU A 38 4.04 -7.43 0.23
C LEU A 38 4.42 -6.92 1.62
N LEU A 39 3.87 -7.56 2.66
CA LEU A 39 4.11 -7.25 4.06
C LEU A 39 4.91 -8.36 4.78
N THR A 40 5.65 -9.16 4.00
CA THR A 40 6.39 -10.34 4.47
C THR A 40 7.63 -10.59 3.64
N GLY A 41 8.55 -11.40 4.17
CA GLY A 41 9.81 -11.78 3.55
C GLY A 41 11.04 -11.17 4.22
N ASN A 42 12.19 -11.47 3.63
CA ASN A 42 13.50 -10.98 4.05
C ASN A 42 14.40 -10.77 2.82
N ILE A 43 15.58 -10.21 3.02
CA ILE A 43 16.55 -9.91 1.95
C ILE A 43 16.85 -11.10 1.03
N GLY A 44 16.82 -12.34 1.54
CA GLY A 44 17.11 -13.55 0.76
C GLY A 44 15.98 -14.01 -0.15
N VAL A 45 14.72 -13.62 0.13
CA VAL A 45 13.54 -14.12 -0.61
C VAL A 45 12.73 -13.02 -1.28
N ILE A 46 12.87 -11.76 -0.88
CA ILE A 46 12.00 -10.67 -1.33
C ILE A 46 12.02 -10.47 -2.85
N LYS A 47 13.18 -10.64 -3.49
CA LYS A 47 13.30 -10.57 -4.95
C LYS A 47 12.42 -11.62 -5.63
N ARG A 48 12.45 -12.87 -5.16
CA ARG A 48 11.65 -13.97 -5.70
C ARG A 48 10.14 -13.68 -5.57
N PHE A 49 9.71 -13.10 -4.45
CA PHE A 49 8.29 -12.74 -4.27
C PHE A 49 7.85 -11.61 -5.20
N VAL A 50 8.70 -10.60 -5.39
CA VAL A 50 8.42 -9.50 -6.32
C VAL A 50 8.37 -10.01 -7.77
N ASP A 51 9.35 -10.82 -8.19
CA ASP A 51 9.40 -11.39 -9.54
C ASP A 51 8.15 -12.26 -9.80
N PHE A 52 7.79 -13.15 -8.86
CA PHE A 52 6.62 -14.02 -8.96
C PHE A 52 5.33 -13.27 -9.32
N TYR A 53 5.03 -12.17 -8.63
CA TYR A 53 3.83 -11.38 -8.92
C TYR A 53 3.94 -10.54 -10.19
N ARG A 54 5.13 -10.00 -10.47
CA ARG A 54 5.35 -9.18 -11.68
C ARG A 54 5.26 -10.00 -12.95
N GLU A 55 5.81 -11.22 -12.96
CA GLU A 55 5.67 -12.19 -14.06
C GLU A 55 4.21 -12.58 -14.28
N ASN A 56 3.42 -12.57 -13.21
CA ASN A 56 1.96 -12.72 -13.25
C ASN A 56 1.22 -11.40 -13.52
N GLY A 57 1.89 -10.34 -13.96
CA GLY A 57 1.27 -9.09 -14.43
C GLY A 57 0.66 -8.20 -13.33
N PHE A 58 1.10 -8.35 -12.07
CA PHE A 58 0.72 -7.47 -10.98
C PHE A 58 1.71 -6.34 -10.78
N LEU A 59 1.19 -5.20 -10.29
CA LEU A 59 2.03 -4.16 -9.70
C LEU A 59 2.30 -4.50 -8.24
N VAL A 60 3.57 -4.47 -7.84
CA VAL A 60 4.02 -4.97 -6.54
C VAL A 60 4.65 -3.85 -5.71
N PHE A 61 4.20 -3.75 -4.47
CA PHE A 61 4.67 -2.79 -3.49
C PHE A 61 5.25 -3.50 -2.28
N VAL A 62 6.47 -3.13 -1.90
CA VAL A 62 7.17 -3.76 -0.77
C VAL A 62 7.08 -2.86 0.45
N HIS A 63 6.58 -3.38 1.56
CA HIS A 63 6.65 -2.66 2.83
C HIS A 63 8.02 -2.82 3.44
N ILE A 64 8.86 -1.80 3.29
CA ILE A 64 10.28 -1.86 3.63
C ILE A 64 10.52 -2.22 5.11
N GLU A 65 9.69 -1.70 6.02
CA GLU A 65 9.82 -2.00 7.46
C GLU A 65 9.38 -3.42 7.84
N LYS A 66 8.85 -4.20 6.90
CA LYS A 66 8.48 -5.60 7.07
C LYS A 66 9.45 -6.57 6.40
N ILE A 67 10.53 -6.07 5.79
CA ILE A 67 11.55 -6.92 5.17
C ILE A 67 12.75 -7.03 6.11
N GLY A 68 12.99 -8.23 6.62
CA GLY A 68 14.15 -8.50 7.48
C GLY A 68 15.46 -8.41 6.71
N GLY A 69 16.50 -7.88 7.36
CA GLY A 69 17.87 -7.84 6.83
C GLY A 69 18.18 -6.67 5.88
N ILE A 70 17.27 -5.70 5.74
CA ILE A 70 17.47 -4.48 4.94
C ILE A 70 17.46 -3.27 5.88
N SER A 71 18.47 -2.42 5.75
CA SER A 71 18.55 -1.15 6.48
C SER A 71 17.52 -0.14 5.98
N PHE A 72 17.08 0.74 6.86
CA PHE A 72 16.11 1.79 6.55
C PHE A 72 16.81 3.12 6.22
N ASP A 73 17.74 3.05 5.28
CA ASP A 73 18.59 4.15 4.81
C ASP A 73 18.60 4.21 3.28
N GLN A 74 19.47 5.04 2.71
CA GLN A 74 19.54 5.25 1.27
C GLN A 74 20.03 3.98 0.56
N GLU A 75 20.99 3.27 1.15
CA GLU A 75 21.61 2.06 0.63
C GLU A 75 20.61 0.91 0.58
N GLY A 76 19.83 0.72 1.66
CA GLY A 76 18.75 -0.26 1.70
C GLY A 76 17.69 0.01 0.64
N LEU A 77 17.32 1.28 0.42
CA LEU A 77 16.37 1.65 -0.62
C LEU A 77 16.96 1.50 -2.03
N GLN A 78 18.25 1.76 -2.23
CA GLN A 78 18.93 1.50 -3.51
C GLN A 78 18.96 0.00 -3.83
N PHE A 79 19.21 -0.85 -2.82
CA PHE A 79 19.09 -2.30 -2.99
C PHE A 79 17.66 -2.70 -3.42
N ILE A 80 16.63 -2.17 -2.75
CA ILE A 80 15.24 -2.40 -3.14
C ILE A 80 14.98 -1.93 -4.59
N ALA A 81 15.38 -0.70 -4.94
CA ALA A 81 15.10 -0.12 -6.23
C ALA A 81 15.82 -0.83 -7.39
N HIS A 82 17.10 -1.15 -7.20
CA HIS A 82 17.97 -1.63 -8.29
C HIS A 82 18.07 -3.15 -8.37
N TYR A 83 17.95 -3.88 -7.26
CA TYR A 83 18.05 -5.34 -7.25
C TYR A 83 16.68 -6.01 -7.15
N VAL A 84 15.87 -5.63 -6.17
CA VAL A 84 14.52 -6.21 -5.96
C VAL A 84 13.53 -5.72 -7.03
N LYS A 85 13.64 -4.46 -7.46
CA LYS A 85 12.87 -3.82 -8.53
C LYS A 85 11.33 -3.94 -8.37
N PRO A 86 10.74 -3.64 -7.20
CA PRO A 86 9.30 -3.52 -7.09
C PRO A 86 8.78 -2.31 -7.89
N ASP A 87 7.47 -2.19 -8.06
CA ASP A 87 6.88 -1.02 -8.70
C ASP A 87 6.76 0.17 -7.73
N GLY A 88 6.72 -0.12 -6.43
CA GLY A 88 6.73 0.88 -5.38
C GLY A 88 7.08 0.34 -4.01
N ILE A 89 7.04 1.23 -3.02
CA ILE A 89 7.25 0.88 -1.61
C ILE A 89 6.09 1.38 -0.74
N ILE A 90 5.97 0.74 0.43
CA ILE A 90 5.10 1.17 1.52
C ILE A 90 5.98 1.44 2.75
N THR A 91 5.75 2.54 3.44
CA THR A 91 6.48 2.88 4.66
C THR A 91 5.67 3.82 5.52
N THR A 92 5.89 3.77 6.83
CA THR A 92 5.42 4.78 7.79
C THR A 92 6.38 5.97 7.90
N LYS A 93 7.60 5.86 7.36
CA LYS A 93 8.66 6.86 7.54
C LYS A 93 8.76 7.85 6.37
N ALA A 94 8.51 9.12 6.66
CA ALA A 94 8.54 10.23 5.70
C ALA A 94 9.88 10.40 4.95
N ASN A 95 11.02 10.20 5.64
CA ASN A 95 12.34 10.29 5.02
C ASN A 95 12.53 9.23 3.91
N LEU A 96 11.98 8.03 4.09
CA LEU A 96 12.08 6.95 3.11
C LEU A 96 11.21 7.21 1.87
N ILE A 97 10.08 7.91 2.03
CA ILE A 97 9.31 8.41 0.88
C ILE A 97 10.14 9.38 0.03
N LYS A 98 10.82 10.35 0.66
CA LYS A 98 11.67 11.32 -0.02
C LYS A 98 12.77 10.63 -0.83
N ILE A 99 13.40 9.60 -0.29
CA ILE A 99 14.45 8.81 -0.98
C ILE A 99 13.85 7.99 -2.12
N ALA A 100 12.75 7.27 -1.88
CA ALA A 100 12.11 6.41 -2.88
C ALA A 100 11.66 7.19 -4.13
N LYS A 101 11.17 8.43 -3.96
CA LYS A 101 10.85 9.33 -5.07
C LYS A 101 12.07 9.61 -5.97
N LYS A 102 13.24 9.88 -5.38
CA LYS A 102 14.49 10.09 -6.13
C LYS A 102 14.91 8.84 -6.91
N LEU A 103 14.52 7.66 -6.43
CA LEU A 103 14.75 6.36 -7.07
C LEU A 103 13.64 5.96 -8.05
N ASN A 104 12.69 6.86 -8.36
CA ASN A 104 11.57 6.64 -9.27
C ASN A 104 10.64 5.46 -8.87
N LEU A 105 10.57 5.14 -7.58
CA LEU A 105 9.61 4.19 -7.04
C LEU A 105 8.29 4.89 -6.71
N ILE A 106 7.17 4.20 -6.96
CA ILE A 106 5.87 4.70 -6.51
C ILE A 106 5.83 4.64 -4.97
N THR A 107 5.33 5.71 -4.35
CA THR A 107 5.37 5.86 -2.89
C THR A 107 4.00 5.75 -2.23
N VAL A 108 3.88 4.82 -1.28
CA VAL A 108 2.70 4.68 -0.42
C VAL A 108 3.11 5.01 1.02
N GLN A 109 2.66 6.15 1.53
CA GLN A 109 2.86 6.51 2.94
C GLN A 109 1.74 5.89 3.78
N ARG A 110 2.08 4.95 4.66
CA ARG A 110 1.13 4.36 5.59
C ARG A 110 0.98 5.26 6.82
N CYS A 111 -0.26 5.53 7.21
CA CYS A 111 -0.58 6.30 8.41
C CYS A 111 -1.56 5.53 9.29
N PHE A 112 -1.22 5.41 10.57
CA PHE A 112 -2.09 4.81 11.58
C PHE A 112 -2.85 5.91 12.32
N LEU A 113 -4.18 5.86 12.24
CA LEU A 113 -5.09 6.77 12.93
C LEU A 113 -5.45 6.16 14.28
N ILE A 114 -4.59 6.42 15.27
CA ILE A 114 -4.72 5.91 16.64
C ILE A 114 -5.54 6.88 17.49
N ASP A 115 -5.23 8.17 17.38
CA ASP A 115 -5.85 9.26 18.11
C ASP A 115 -5.90 10.53 17.23
N SER A 116 -6.37 11.64 17.81
CA SER A 116 -6.48 12.92 17.10
C SER A 116 -5.14 13.53 16.71
N ASP A 117 -4.08 13.28 17.47
CA ASP A 117 -2.76 13.85 17.19
C ASP A 117 -2.07 13.06 16.09
N ALA A 118 -2.21 11.73 16.08
CA ALA A 118 -1.82 10.88 14.97
C ALA A 118 -2.51 11.31 13.66
N PHE A 119 -3.79 11.67 13.70
CA PHE A 119 -4.48 12.21 12.53
C PHE A 119 -3.89 13.54 12.05
N LYS A 120 -3.71 14.52 12.95
CA LYS A 120 -3.14 15.83 12.58
C LYS A 120 -1.74 15.68 11.99
N ASN A 121 -0.88 14.91 12.65
CA ASN A 121 0.47 14.61 12.18
C ASN A 121 0.45 13.92 10.82
N ALA A 122 -0.45 12.95 10.61
CA ALA A 122 -0.58 12.28 9.32
C ALA A 122 -0.96 13.27 8.20
N VAL A 123 -1.87 14.21 8.46
CA VAL A 123 -2.25 15.25 7.49
C VAL A 123 -1.07 16.19 7.19
N GLU A 124 -0.39 16.69 8.21
CA GLU A 124 0.76 17.61 8.06
C GLU A 124 1.91 16.98 7.29
N ILE A 125 2.34 15.79 7.71
CA ILE A 125 3.41 15.03 7.03
C ILE A 125 3.01 14.74 5.58
N THR A 126 1.77 14.35 5.33
CA THR A 126 1.30 14.06 3.98
C THR A 126 1.32 15.31 3.08
N LYS A 127 0.92 16.47 3.61
CA LYS A 127 0.97 17.75 2.91
C LYS A 127 2.40 18.16 2.58
N GLU A 128 3.36 17.94 3.49
CA GLU A 128 4.77 18.25 3.26
C GLU A 128 5.44 17.28 2.27
N ILE A 129 5.28 15.98 2.50
CA ILE A 129 6.01 14.92 1.79
C ILE A 129 5.39 14.62 0.42
N GLN A 130 4.08 14.83 0.25
CA GLN A 130 3.32 14.59 -0.99
C GLN A 130 3.52 13.18 -1.58
N PRO A 131 3.36 12.08 -0.83
CA PRO A 131 3.50 10.73 -1.37
C PRO A 131 2.54 10.51 -2.56
N ASP A 132 2.82 9.51 -3.41
CA ASP A 132 1.92 9.22 -4.55
C ASP A 132 0.55 8.71 -4.07
N PHE A 133 0.55 7.98 -2.95
CA PHE A 133 -0.63 7.43 -2.30
C PHE A 133 -0.47 7.49 -0.77
N VAL A 134 -1.60 7.55 -0.07
CA VAL A 134 -1.64 7.35 1.38
C VAL A 134 -2.39 6.05 1.67
N GLU A 135 -1.85 5.21 2.56
CA GLU A 135 -2.57 4.08 3.13
C GLU A 135 -3.04 4.41 4.55
N LEU A 136 -4.34 4.74 4.70
CA LEU A 136 -4.93 5.02 6.01
C LEU A 136 -5.41 3.74 6.70
N MET A 137 -5.04 3.58 7.96
CA MET A 137 -5.46 2.44 8.79
C MET A 137 -5.95 2.92 10.16
N PRO A 138 -7.05 2.37 10.71
CA PRO A 138 -7.88 1.30 10.14
C PRO A 138 -8.93 1.82 9.13
N ALA A 139 -9.50 0.91 8.33
CA ALA A 139 -10.57 1.22 7.37
C ALA A 139 -11.96 1.37 8.02
N LEU A 140 -12.12 0.95 9.28
CA LEU A 140 -13.39 0.95 10.01
C LEU A 140 -13.74 2.31 10.68
N ILE A 141 -13.12 3.40 10.23
CA ILE A 141 -13.42 4.77 10.69
C ILE A 141 -13.74 5.68 9.49
N PRO A 142 -14.90 5.47 8.83
CA PRO A 142 -15.24 6.12 7.56
C PRO A 142 -15.20 7.65 7.62
N GLU A 143 -15.66 8.24 8.71
CA GLU A 143 -15.65 9.69 8.96
C GLU A 143 -14.24 10.28 8.92
N MET A 144 -13.25 9.54 9.42
CA MET A 144 -11.85 9.98 9.42
C MET A 144 -11.22 9.87 8.04
N ILE A 145 -11.63 8.91 7.22
CA ILE A 145 -11.22 8.81 5.80
C ILE A 145 -11.75 10.03 5.04
N GLU A 146 -13.03 10.37 5.22
CA GLU A 146 -13.64 11.53 4.57
C GLU A 146 -12.96 12.83 5.02
N LYS A 147 -12.71 12.98 6.33
CA LYS A 147 -11.99 14.14 6.86
C LYS A 147 -10.57 14.25 6.28
N PHE A 148 -9.82 13.14 6.23
CA PHE A 148 -8.48 13.14 5.65
C PHE A 148 -8.48 13.52 4.17
N ARG A 149 -9.47 13.04 3.40
CA ARG A 149 -9.66 13.39 1.99
C ARG A 149 -9.97 14.88 1.80
N LYS A 150 -10.77 15.50 2.68
CA LYS A 150 -11.04 16.94 2.60
C LYS A 150 -9.79 17.77 2.89
N GLU A 151 -8.95 17.27 3.80
CA GLU A 151 -7.68 17.91 4.16
C GLU A 151 -6.57 17.67 3.13
N THR A 152 -6.62 16.57 2.36
CA THR A 152 -5.56 16.15 1.45
C THR A 152 -6.11 15.77 0.08
N ASN A 153 -5.53 16.30 -1.00
CA ASN A 153 -5.93 15.97 -2.37
C ASN A 153 -5.23 14.71 -2.92
N LEU A 154 -4.77 13.82 -2.05
CA LEU A 154 -4.01 12.62 -2.46
C LEU A 154 -4.92 11.39 -2.55
N PRO A 155 -4.62 10.42 -3.44
CA PRO A 155 -5.35 9.17 -3.50
C PRO A 155 -5.16 8.33 -2.23
N ILE A 156 -6.27 7.99 -1.59
CA ILE A 156 -6.28 7.22 -0.33
C ILE A 156 -6.61 5.77 -0.61
N ILE A 157 -5.69 4.87 -0.25
CA ILE A 157 -5.97 3.45 -0.03
C ILE A 157 -6.27 3.29 1.45
N THR A 158 -7.23 2.45 1.83
CA THR A 158 -7.50 2.22 3.26
C THR A 158 -7.57 0.75 3.60
N GLY A 159 -7.05 0.37 4.75
CA GLY A 159 -6.98 -1.04 5.12
C GLY A 159 -6.99 -1.28 6.62
N GLY A 160 -6.96 -2.56 6.99
CA GLY A 160 -6.97 -2.99 8.38
C GLY A 160 -8.38 -3.17 8.94
N LEU A 161 -8.54 -4.23 9.74
CA LEU A 161 -9.76 -4.64 10.43
C LEU A 161 -10.97 -4.96 9.54
N LEU A 162 -10.81 -4.99 8.20
CA LEU A 162 -11.85 -5.43 7.27
C LEU A 162 -12.14 -6.94 7.43
N GLN A 163 -13.41 -7.27 7.63
CA GLN A 163 -13.95 -8.61 7.83
C GLN A 163 -14.95 -9.01 6.75
N ASN A 164 -15.64 -8.05 6.13
CA ASN A 164 -16.67 -8.31 5.13
C ASN A 164 -16.74 -7.23 4.04
N LYS A 165 -17.53 -7.53 3.01
CA LYS A 165 -17.73 -6.68 1.82
C LYS A 165 -18.39 -5.34 2.18
N GLU A 166 -19.32 -5.33 3.12
CA GLU A 166 -20.09 -4.13 3.51
C GLU A 166 -19.17 -3.09 4.15
N GLN A 167 -18.19 -3.52 4.94
CA GLN A 167 -17.15 -2.64 5.48
C GLN A 167 -16.26 -2.05 4.36
N MET A 168 -15.91 -2.86 3.36
CA MET A 168 -15.13 -2.40 2.20
C MET A 168 -15.88 -1.33 1.41
N ILE A 169 -17.17 -1.55 1.13
CA ILE A 169 -18.03 -0.59 0.42
C ILE A 169 -18.14 0.73 1.20
N ARG A 170 -18.34 0.67 2.52
CA ARG A 170 -18.42 1.89 3.35
C ARG A 170 -17.12 2.71 3.32
N ALA A 171 -15.97 2.04 3.38
CA ALA A 171 -14.68 2.71 3.30
C ALA A 171 -14.46 3.39 1.93
N LEU A 172 -14.84 2.73 0.84
CA LEU A 172 -14.81 3.30 -0.51
C LEU A 172 -15.76 4.51 -0.65
N ALA A 173 -16.99 4.39 -0.16
CA ALA A 173 -17.99 5.46 -0.21
C ALA A 173 -17.51 6.73 0.54
N SER A 174 -16.62 6.59 1.52
CA SER A 174 -16.06 7.69 2.29
C SER A 174 -14.88 8.39 1.62
N GLY A 175 -14.52 7.96 0.41
CA GLY A 175 -13.55 8.64 -0.45
C GLY A 175 -12.21 7.93 -0.63
N ALA A 176 -12.06 6.69 -0.14
CA ALA A 176 -10.93 5.86 -0.53
C ALA A 176 -11.06 5.42 -2.00
N ILE A 177 -9.95 5.44 -2.75
CA ILE A 177 -9.90 4.95 -4.14
C ILE A 177 -9.91 3.42 -4.20
N ALA A 178 -9.38 2.77 -3.16
CA ALA A 178 -9.33 1.33 -3.02
C ALA A 178 -9.21 0.93 -1.55
N VAL A 179 -9.46 -0.35 -1.26
CA VAL A 179 -9.21 -0.95 0.03
C VAL A 179 -8.05 -1.95 -0.03
N SER A 180 -7.23 -2.02 1.01
CA SER A 180 -6.23 -3.07 1.21
C SER A 180 -6.68 -4.02 2.32
N THR A 181 -6.58 -5.33 2.09
CA THR A 181 -6.92 -6.33 3.11
C THR A 181 -5.92 -7.45 3.15
N GLY A 182 -5.60 -7.91 4.35
CA GLY A 182 -4.77 -9.09 4.55
C GLY A 182 -5.54 -10.37 4.75
N ASN A 183 -6.87 -10.34 4.63
CA ASN A 183 -7.73 -11.52 4.68
C ASN A 183 -7.85 -12.14 3.28
N PRO A 184 -7.28 -13.34 3.02
CA PRO A 184 -7.33 -13.97 1.71
C PRO A 184 -8.75 -14.24 1.19
N GLU A 185 -9.70 -14.51 2.08
CA GLU A 185 -11.10 -14.77 1.71
C GLU A 185 -11.76 -13.54 1.06
N LEU A 186 -11.28 -12.33 1.39
CA LEU A 186 -11.80 -11.09 0.84
C LEU A 186 -11.16 -10.71 -0.50
N TRP A 187 -10.09 -11.37 -0.96
CA TRP A 187 -9.39 -11.05 -2.21
C TRP A 187 -10.19 -11.38 -3.48
N ASN A 188 -11.25 -12.19 -3.34
CA ASN A 188 -12.12 -12.60 -4.45
C ASN A 188 -13.45 -11.82 -4.51
N VAL A 189 -13.63 -10.84 -3.62
CA VAL A 189 -14.85 -10.04 -3.54
C VAL A 189 -14.89 -9.01 -4.68
N LYS A 190 -16.04 -8.88 -5.33
CA LYS A 190 -16.31 -7.84 -6.35
C LYS A 190 -16.83 -6.55 -5.70
N LEU A 191 -16.18 -5.41 -5.96
CA LEU A 191 -16.45 -4.06 -5.41
C LEU A 191 -16.81 -3.04 -6.51
#